data_AF-A0A098LEJ9-F1
#
_entry.id   AF-A0A098LEJ9-F1
#
_cell.length_a   1.000
_cell.length_b   1.000
_cell.length_c   1.000
_cell.angle_alpha   90.00
_cell.angle_beta   90.00
_cell.angle_gamma   90.00
#
_symmetry.space_group_name_H-M   'P 1'
#
loop_
_entity.id
_entity.type
_entity.pdbx_description
1 polymer ?
#
loop_
_entity_poly.entity_id
_entity_poly.type
_entity_poly.pdbx_seq_one_letter_code
_entity_poly.pdbx_strand_id
1 'polypeptide(L)'
;MRNIKKTVYGILDKEILIHSKKIDSTSSFTKDLKLTILDFNLLLFNVENIFKIDIGNNEITPESTIDDLIYCINTKVNNNQA
;
A
#
# COMPACT_ATOMS: atom_id res chain seq x y z
N MET A 1 -16.22 -5.46 7.14
CA MET A 1 -15.05 -4.60 6.92
C MET A 1 -14.00 -5.38 6.15
N ARG A 2 -13.57 -4.93 4.96
CA ARG A 2 -12.39 -5.49 4.30
C ARG A 2 -11.19 -5.27 5.22
N ASN A 3 -10.40 -6.31 5.48
CA ASN A 3 -9.19 -6.19 6.29
C ASN A 3 -8.10 -5.55 5.42
N ILE A 4 -7.97 -4.21 5.48
CA ILE A 4 -7.06 -3.41 4.65
C ILE A 4 -5.64 -3.95 4.72
N LYS A 5 -5.13 -4.22 5.93
CA LYS A 5 -3.81 -4.80 6.14
C LYS A 5 -3.66 -6.11 5.37
N LYS A 6 -4.59 -7.06 5.52
CA LYS A 6 -4.53 -8.35 4.81
C LYS A 6 -4.50 -8.17 3.28
N THR A 7 -5.24 -7.19 2.76
CA THR A 7 -5.27 -6.90 1.32
C THR A 7 -3.94 -6.31 0.84
N VAL A 8 -3.39 -5.31 1.52
CA VAL A 8 -2.09 -4.70 1.15
C VAL A 8 -0.99 -5.75 1.12
N TYR A 9 -0.91 -6.59 2.16
CA TYR A 9 0.06 -7.70 2.20
C TYR A 9 -0.20 -8.74 1.10
N GLY A 10 -1.48 -8.97 0.74
CA GLY A 10 -1.84 -9.85 -0.37
C GLY A 10 -1.37 -9.33 -1.74
N ILE A 11 -1.44 -8.01 -1.96
CA ILE A 11 -0.92 -7.37 -3.19
C ILE A 11 0.60 -7.50 -3.25
N LEU A 12 1.29 -7.19 -2.13
CA LEU A 12 2.74 -7.32 -2.03
C LEU A 12 3.22 -8.75 -2.33
N ASP A 13 2.52 -9.77 -1.82
CA ASP A 13 2.91 -11.18 -1.99
C ASP A 13 2.56 -11.72 -3.38
N LYS A 14 1.39 -11.36 -3.95
CA LYS A 14 0.89 -11.99 -5.19
C LYS A 14 1.21 -11.22 -6.47
N GLU A 15 1.10 -9.90 -6.41
CA GLU A 15 1.26 -9.05 -7.60
C GLU A 15 2.70 -8.57 -7.73
N ILE A 16 3.36 -8.31 -6.60
CA ILE A 16 4.71 -7.73 -6.55
C ILE A 16 5.77 -8.77 -6.15
N LEU A 17 5.34 -9.97 -5.73
CA LEU A 17 6.20 -11.10 -5.40
C LEU A 17 7.19 -10.83 -4.25
N ILE A 18 6.88 -9.88 -3.35
CA ILE A 18 7.60 -9.70 -2.09
C ILE A 18 6.98 -10.60 -1.03
N HIS A 19 7.67 -11.71 -0.75
CA HIS A 19 7.18 -12.68 0.23
C HIS A 19 7.10 -12.10 1.64
N SER A 20 5.88 -12.12 2.17
CA SER A 20 5.44 -11.54 3.45
C SER A 20 6.19 -11.98 4.73
N LYS A 21 7.03 -13.03 4.66
CA LYS A 21 7.72 -13.61 5.83
C LYS A 21 8.82 -12.72 6.44
N LYS A 22 9.09 -11.54 5.86
CA LYS A 22 10.08 -10.56 6.36
C LYS A 22 9.60 -9.11 6.32
N ILE A 23 8.30 -8.88 6.11
CA ILE A 23 7.77 -7.52 5.97
C ILE A 23 7.42 -6.98 7.35
N ASP A 24 8.21 -6.01 7.83
CA ASP A 24 7.84 -5.15 8.95
C ASP A 24 6.94 -4.02 8.42
N SER A 25 5.85 -3.69 9.12
CA SER A 25 4.93 -2.66 8.66
C SER A 25 5.53 -1.25 8.70
N THR A 26 6.59 -1.05 9.49
CA THR A 26 7.36 0.20 9.53
C THR A 26 8.49 0.24 8.50
N SER A 27 8.64 -0.80 7.67
CA SER A 27 9.63 -0.81 6.58
C SER A 27 9.20 0.13 5.46
N SER A 28 10.13 0.95 5.00
CA SER A 28 9.98 1.81 3.83
C SER A 28 9.94 1.00 2.53
N PHE A 29 9.07 1.39 1.60
CA PHE A 29 8.85 0.67 0.34
C PHE A 29 10.13 0.50 -0.49
N THR A 30 10.87 1.59 -0.75
CA THR A 30 12.08 1.52 -1.58
C THR A 30 13.35 1.26 -0.77
N LYS A 31 13.46 1.81 0.44
CA LYS A 31 14.69 1.69 1.23
C LYS A 31 14.86 0.31 1.85
N ASP A 32 13.79 -0.23 2.46
CA ASP A 32 13.88 -1.46 3.23
C ASP A 32 13.35 -2.66 2.43
N LEU A 33 12.22 -2.49 1.74
CA LEU A 33 11.61 -3.54 0.91
C LEU A 33 12.20 -3.60 -0.50
N LYS A 34 13.02 -2.61 -0.89
CA LYS A 34 13.71 -2.54 -2.19
C LYS A 34 12.77 -2.61 -3.39
N LEU A 35 11.55 -2.10 -3.25
CA LEU A 35 10.64 -1.93 -4.38
C LEU A 35 11.28 -1.01 -5.42
N THR A 36 11.15 -1.36 -6.70
CA THR A 36 11.43 -0.39 -7.75
C THR A 36 10.31 0.65 -7.79
N ILE A 37 10.56 1.79 -8.45
CA ILE A 37 9.51 2.79 -8.68
C ILE A 37 8.32 2.19 -9.44
N LEU A 38 8.58 1.25 -10.35
CA LEU A 38 7.52 0.56 -11.09
C LEU A 38 6.67 -0.32 -10.15
N ASP A 39 7.31 -1.07 -9.25
CA ASP A 39 6.61 -1.91 -8.27
C ASP A 39 5.77 -1.08 -7.30
N PHE A 40 6.32 0.05 -6.85
CA PHE A 40 5.60 1.01 -6.01
C PHE A 40 4.36 1.57 -6.72
N ASN A 41 4.49 1.99 -7.98
CA ASN A 41 3.35 2.47 -8.75
C ASN A 41 2.30 1.38 -8.99
N LEU A 42 2.74 0.13 -9.21
CA LEU A 42 1.84 -1.02 -9.34
C LEU A 42 1.10 -1.32 -8.03
N LEU A 43 1.76 -1.16 -6.87
CA LEU A 43 1.12 -1.27 -5.56
C LEU A 43 -0.01 -0.25 -5.41
N LEU A 44 0.29 1.03 -5.66
CA LEU A 44 -0.70 2.10 -5.53
C LEU A 44 -1.89 1.88 -6.48
N PHE A 45 -1.61 1.58 -7.75
CA PHE A 45 -2.65 1.29 -8.73
C PHE A 45 -3.58 0.16 -8.30
N ASN A 46 -3.03 -0.94 -7.76
CA ASN A 46 -3.86 -2.06 -7.27
C ASN A 46 -4.69 -1.66 -6.04
N VAL A 47 -4.09 -0.92 -5.11
CA VAL A 47 -4.76 -0.41 -3.91
C VAL A 47 -5.95 0.49 -4.29
N GLU A 48 -5.72 1.50 -5.12
CA GLU A 48 -6.76 2.42 -5.61
C GLU A 48 -7.92 1.68 -6.27
N ASN A 49 -7.61 0.72 -7.15
CA ASN A 49 -8.61 -0.08 -7.84
C ASN A 49 -9.42 -0.98 -6.92
N ILE A 50 -8.79 -1.58 -5.90
CA ILE A 50 -9.47 -2.48 -4.96
C ILE A 50 -10.34 -1.68 -3.99
N PHE A 51 -9.82 -0.59 -3.44
CA PHE A 51 -10.52 0.20 -2.42
C PHE A 51 -11.42 1.30 -3.00
N LYS A 52 -11.35 1.57 -4.31
CA LYS A 52 -12.10 2.64 -4.98
C LYS A 52 -11.80 4.01 -4.36
N ILE A 53 -10.50 4.28 -4.21
CA ILE A 53 -9.95 5.54 -3.67
C ILE A 53 -8.95 6.12 -4.67
N ASP A 54 -8.64 7.40 -4.50
CA ASP A 54 -7.57 8.12 -5.20
C ASP A 54 -6.51 8.53 -4.16
N ILE A 55 -5.31 7.96 -4.31
CA ILE A 55 -4.13 8.28 -3.50
C ILE A 55 -3.33 9.28 -4.32
N GLY A 56 -3.55 10.56 -4.05
CA GLY A 56 -2.94 11.64 -4.80
C GLY A 56 -1.40 11.62 -4.72
N ASN A 57 -0.77 12.31 -5.67
CA ASN A 57 0.68 12.25 -5.95
C ASN A 57 1.66 12.55 -4.80
N ASN A 58 1.21 12.92 -3.60
CA ASN A 58 2.07 13.22 -2.44
C ASN A 58 1.58 12.58 -1.13
N GLU A 59 0.49 11.81 -1.15
CA GLU A 59 -0.07 11.24 0.08
C GLU A 59 0.70 10.01 0.55
N ILE A 60 1.27 9.26 -0.40
CA ILE A 60 2.19 8.15 -0.17
C ILE A 60 3.35 8.29 -1.16
N THR A 61 4.57 8.23 -0.65
CA THR A 61 5.79 8.31 -1.46
C THR A 61 6.57 7.00 -1.41
N PRO A 62 7.55 6.80 -2.29
CA PRO A 62 8.38 5.59 -2.28
C PRO A 62 9.16 5.38 -0.97
N GLU A 63 9.31 6.42 -0.15
CA GLU A 63 9.97 6.41 1.16
C GLU A 63 8.99 6.08 2.29
N SER A 64 7.67 6.19 2.06
CA SER A 64 6.63 5.84 3.02
C SER A 64 6.69 4.36 3.43
N THR A 65 6.06 4.06 4.56
CA THR A 65 5.94 2.72 5.11
C THR A 65 4.61 2.06 4.74
N ILE A 66 4.49 0.76 5.01
CA ILE A 66 3.22 0.05 4.84
C ILE A 66 2.15 0.59 5.79
N ASP A 67 2.51 0.96 7.03
CA ASP A 67 1.57 1.55 7.98
C ASP A 67 1.04 2.91 7.49
N ASP A 68 1.88 3.73 6.86
CA ASP A 68 1.43 4.99 6.25
C ASP A 68 0.39 4.73 5.15
N LEU A 69 0.64 3.74 4.30
CA LEU A 69 -0.30 3.35 3.25
C LEU A 69 -1.62 2.83 3.83
N ILE A 70 -1.56 1.97 4.84
CA ILE A 70 -2.77 1.46 5.51
C ILE A 70 -3.57 2.59 6.15
N TYR A 71 -2.89 3.54 6.78
CA TYR A 71 -3.51 4.72 7.38
C TYR A 71 -4.18 5.61 6.32
N CYS A 72 -3.49 5.87 5.20
CA CYS A 72 -4.04 6.61 4.06
C CYS A 72 -5.30 5.95 3.52
N ILE A 73 -5.27 4.63 3.26
CA ILE A 73 -6.43 3.87 2.79
C ILE A 73 -7.60 3.97 3.77
N ASN A 74 -7.36 3.79 5.08
CA ASN A 74 -8.40 3.91 6.10
C ASN A 74 -9.06 5.30 6.06
N THR A 75 -8.25 6.35 5.99
CA THR A 75 -8.75 7.73 5.97
C THR A 75 -9.61 7.98 4.73
N LYS A 76 -9.14 7.56 3.54
CA LYS A 76 -9.87 7.73 2.28
C LYS A 76 -11.15 6.92 2.21
N VAL A 77 -11.12 5.66 2.65
CA VAL A 77 -12.30 4.79 2.66
C VAL A 77 -13.38 5.36 3.59
N ASN A 78 -13.00 5.86 4.76
CA ASN A 78 -13.96 6.47 5.69
C ASN A 78 -14.55 7.78 5.13
N ASN A 79 -13.73 8.61 4.47
CA ASN A 79 -14.19 9.86 3.87
C ASN A 79 -15.10 9.65 2.64
N ASN A 80 -14.89 8.59 1.85
CA ASN A 80 -15.74 8.24 0.71
C ASN A 80 -17.09 7.62 1.10
N GLN A 81 -17.28 7.30 2.39
CA GLN A 81 -18.54 6.77 2.93
C GLN A 81 -19.39 7.84 3.64
N ALA A 82 -18.86 9.06 3.76
CA ALA A 82 -19.58 10.24 4.27
C ALA A 82 -20.26 11.00 3.13
#